data_AF-A0A4Y2CI50-F1
#
_entry.id   AF-A0A4Y2CI50-F1
#
_cell.length_a   1.000
_cell.length_b   1.000
_cell.length_c   1.000
_cell.angle_alpha   90.00
_cell.angle_beta   90.00
_cell.angle_gamma   90.00
#
_symmetry.space_group_name_H-M   'P 1'
#
loop_
_entity.id
_entity.type
_entity.pdbx_description
1 polymer ?
#
loop_
_entity_poly.entity_id
_entity_poly.type
_entity_poly.pdbx_seq_one_letter_code
_entity_poly.pdbx_strand_id
1 'polypeptide(L)'
;MPTLHTPDISRPFWLYTDASATAIGACLAQHDDVGKELPIAFFSKKLTPTQMKWSTIEREAFCVLEALFDTWVFGGKIQVVSDHNPLTYLILPLMEQNYQDGHLHCSDIT
;
A
#
# COMPACT_ATOMS: atom_id res chain seq x y z
N MET A 1 -15.60 -5.32 -16.90
CA MET A 1 -14.43 -6.19 -16.61
C MET A 1 -13.27 -5.26 -16.32
N PRO A 2 -12.62 -5.33 -15.15
CA PRO A 2 -11.49 -4.45 -14.87
C PRO A 2 -10.34 -4.79 -15.83
N THR A 3 -9.85 -3.79 -16.54
CA THR A 3 -8.67 -3.89 -17.42
C THR A 3 -7.47 -3.34 -16.66
N LEU A 4 -6.36 -4.08 -16.68
CA LEU A 4 -5.10 -3.60 -16.11
C LEU A 4 -4.51 -2.50 -16.99
N HIS A 5 -4.00 -1.45 -16.35
CA HIS A 5 -3.36 -0.31 -17.00
C HIS A 5 -1.83 -0.37 -16.82
N THR A 6 -1.12 0.16 -17.81
CA THR A 6 0.34 0.29 -17.74
C THR A 6 0.74 1.35 -16.72
N PRO A 7 1.74 1.10 -15.86
CA PRO A 7 2.18 2.07 -14.85
C PRO A 7 2.87 3.28 -15.50
N ASP A 8 2.53 4.47 -15.02
CA ASP A 8 3.21 5.72 -15.36
C ASP A 8 4.01 6.24 -14.16
N ILE A 9 5.35 6.14 -14.21
CA ILE A 9 6.23 6.50 -13.08
C ILE A 9 6.13 8.00 -12.72
N SER A 10 5.67 8.85 -13.65
CA SER A 10 5.51 10.28 -13.39
C SER A 10 4.31 10.62 -12.49
N ARG A 11 3.38 9.66 -12.32
CA ARG A 11 2.15 9.83 -11.54
C ARG A 11 2.26 9.16 -10.16
N PRO A 12 1.62 9.72 -9.12
CA PRO A 12 1.60 9.09 -7.81
C PRO A 12 0.81 7.78 -7.86
N PHE A 13 1.39 6.74 -7.28
CA PHE A 13 0.75 5.45 -7.10
C PHE A 13 -0.11 5.46 -5.83
N TRP A 14 -1.21 4.72 -5.87
CA TRP A 14 -2.12 4.50 -4.76
C TRP A 14 -2.11 3.02 -4.42
N LEU A 15 -1.69 2.69 -3.21
CA LEU A 15 -1.63 1.33 -2.72
C LEU A 15 -2.73 1.12 -1.70
N TYR A 16 -3.77 0.40 -2.09
CA TYR A 16 -4.83 -0.03 -1.19
C TYR A 16 -4.44 -1.38 -0.58
N THR A 17 -4.52 -1.51 0.73
CA THR A 17 -4.23 -2.77 1.42
C THR A 17 -5.38 -3.19 2.31
N ASP A 18 -5.68 -4.48 2.31
CA ASP A 18 -6.67 -5.12 3.19
C ASP A 18 -6.08 -6.41 3.76
N ALA A 19 -6.34 -6.66 5.04
CA ALA A 19 -5.91 -7.86 5.73
C ALA A 19 -7.04 -8.50 6.51
N SER A 20 -7.35 -9.75 6.14
CA SER A 20 -8.30 -10.58 6.86
C SER A 20 -7.58 -11.54 7.83
N ALA A 21 -8.36 -12.32 8.57
CA ALA A 21 -7.82 -13.36 9.46
C ALA A 21 -7.08 -14.48 8.72
N THR A 22 -7.32 -14.65 7.41
CA THR A 22 -6.82 -15.82 6.65
C THR A 22 -5.94 -15.46 5.46
N ALA A 23 -6.06 -14.24 4.95
CA ALA A 23 -5.34 -13.77 3.77
C ALA A 23 -5.15 -12.26 3.83
N ILE A 24 -4.12 -11.80 3.13
CA ILE A 24 -3.81 -10.39 2.88
C ILE A 24 -3.97 -10.09 1.39
N GLY A 25 -4.30 -8.85 1.07
CA GLY A 25 -4.46 -8.39 -0.30
C GLY A 25 -4.09 -6.93 -0.47
N ALA A 26 -3.59 -6.59 -1.65
CA ALA A 26 -3.32 -5.22 -2.02
C ALA A 26 -3.71 -4.94 -3.47
N CYS A 27 -4.08 -3.69 -3.75
CA CYS A 27 -4.35 -3.18 -5.08
C CYS A 27 -3.46 -1.95 -5.29
N LEU A 28 -2.64 -2.00 -6.35
CA LEU A 28 -1.95 -0.84 -6.85
C LEU A 28 -2.79 -0.20 -7.94
N ALA A 29 -3.09 1.09 -7.80
CA ALA A 29 -3.80 1.86 -8.80
C ALA A 29 -3.13 3.23 -9.03
N GLN A 30 -3.50 3.86 -10.13
CA GLN A 30 -3.22 5.26 -10.42
C GLN A 30 -4.50 5.99 -10.77
N HIS A 31 -4.49 7.31 -10.64
CA HIS A 31 -5.60 8.14 -11.10
C HIS A 31 -5.27 8.77 -12.45
N ASP A 32 -6.21 8.74 -13.38
CA ASP A 32 -6.12 9.50 -14.62
C ASP A 32 -6.35 11.01 -14.39
N ASP A 33 -6.24 11.82 -15.44
CA ASP A 33 -6.40 13.28 -15.36
C ASP A 33 -7.82 13.72 -15.00
N VAL A 34 -8.79 12.80 -15.05
CA VAL A 34 -10.20 13.00 -14.72
C VAL A 34 -10.52 12.44 -13.32
N GLY A 35 -9.53 11.89 -12.61
CA GLY A 35 -9.69 11.30 -11.28
C GLY A 35 -10.26 9.89 -11.28
N LYS A 36 -10.27 9.20 -12.42
CA LYS A 36 -10.69 7.79 -12.50
C LYS A 36 -9.56 6.88 -12.03
N GLU A 37 -9.90 5.95 -11.13
CA GLU A 37 -8.98 4.92 -10.68
C GLU A 37 -8.69 3.90 -11.80
N LEU A 38 -7.41 3.70 -12.06
CA LEU A 38 -6.84 2.78 -13.04
C LEU A 38 -6.04 1.71 -12.28
N PRO A 39 -6.56 0.47 -12.16
CA PRO A 39 -5.83 -0.59 -11.49
C PRO A 39 -4.63 -1.03 -12.34
N ILE A 40 -3.48 -1.16 -11.69
CA ILE A 40 -2.19 -1.51 -12.29
C ILE A 40 -1.79 -2.93 -11.93
N ALA A 41 -1.92 -3.28 -10.65
CA ALA A 41 -1.55 -4.60 -10.14
C ALA A 41 -2.41 -4.98 -8.95
N PHE A 42 -2.61 -6.29 -8.79
CA PHE A 42 -3.27 -6.85 -7.62
C PHE A 42 -2.34 -7.88 -6.99
N PHE A 43 -2.27 -7.85 -5.67
CA PHE A 43 -1.54 -8.79 -4.86
C PHE A 43 -2.52 -9.48 -3.91
N SER A 44 -2.35 -10.79 -3.72
CA SER A 44 -3.06 -11.51 -2.66
C SER A 44 -2.25 -12.71 -2.21
N LYS A 45 -2.21 -12.93 -0.90
CA LYS A 45 -1.45 -14.03 -0.30
C LYS A 45 -2.20 -14.62 0.87
N LYS A 46 -2.27 -15.94 0.89
CA LYS A 46 -2.84 -16.68 2.03
C LYS A 46 -1.84 -16.68 3.17
N LEU A 47 -2.31 -16.35 4.37
CA LEU A 47 -1.47 -16.35 5.57
C LEU A 47 -1.15 -17.79 5.99
N THR A 48 0.04 -18.01 6.53
CA THR A 48 0.40 -19.29 7.16
C THR A 48 -0.30 -19.43 8.52
N PRO A 49 -0.43 -20.65 9.09
CA PRO A 49 -1.08 -20.85 10.40
C PRO A 49 -0.48 -20.02 11.55
N THR A 50 0.81 -19.68 11.45
CA THR A 50 1.48 -18.77 12.40
C THR A 50 1.03 -17.33 12.19
N GLN A 51 0.94 -16.89 10.94
CA GLN A 51 0.57 -15.52 10.59
C GLN A 51 -0.92 -15.23 10.80
N MET A 52 -1.78 -16.24 10.70
CA MET A 52 -3.20 -16.10 11.05
C MET A 52 -3.42 -15.77 12.53
N LYS A 53 -2.45 -16.09 13.40
CA LYS A 53 -2.51 -15.78 14.84
C LYS A 53 -2.03 -14.38 15.18
N TRP A 54 -1.46 -13.66 14.21
CA TRP A 54 -1.04 -12.28 14.39
C TRP A 54 -2.24 -11.36 14.62
N SER A 55 -2.01 -10.28 15.36
CA SER A 55 -3.00 -9.21 15.51
C SER A 55 -3.36 -8.61 14.16
N THR A 56 -4.52 -7.96 14.06
CA THR A 56 -4.96 -7.30 12.80
C THR A 56 -3.90 -6.31 12.30
N ILE A 57 -3.35 -5.53 13.22
CA ILE A 57 -2.31 -4.53 12.95
C ILE A 57 -1.05 -5.16 12.34
N GLU A 58 -0.56 -6.29 12.90
CA GLU A 58 0.61 -6.99 12.36
C GLU A 58 0.34 -7.58 10.97
N ARG A 59 -0.88 -8.08 10.72
CA ARG A 59 -1.27 -8.61 9.41
C ARG A 59 -1.35 -7.51 8.35
N GLU A 60 -1.86 -6.35 8.72
CA GLU A 60 -1.93 -5.18 7.84
C GLU A 60 -0.54 -4.62 7.53
N ALA A 61 0.32 -4.49 8.54
CA ALA A 61 1.72 -4.07 8.32
C ALA A 61 2.47 -5.07 7.42
N PHE A 62 2.25 -6.37 7.63
CA PHE A 62 2.80 -7.40 6.77
C PHE A 62 2.25 -7.32 5.34
N CYS A 63 0.97 -6.97 5.17
CA CYS A 63 0.38 -6.74 3.85
C CYS A 63 1.05 -5.59 3.11
N VAL A 64 1.27 -4.45 3.78
CA VAL A 64 1.93 -3.29 3.17
C VAL A 64 3.36 -3.64 2.77
N LEU A 65 4.11 -4.32 3.65
CA LEU A 65 5.47 -4.76 3.34
C LEU A 65 5.49 -5.67 2.12
N GLU A 66 4.71 -6.75 2.11
CA GLU A 66 4.64 -7.68 0.98
C GLU A 66 4.21 -6.97 -0.31
N ALA A 67 3.24 -6.06 -0.22
CA ALA A 67 2.78 -5.31 -1.38
C ALA A 67 3.84 -4.34 -1.91
N LEU A 68 4.63 -3.69 -1.05
CA LEU A 68 5.73 -2.82 -1.47
C LEU A 68 6.91 -3.61 -2.08
N PHE A 69 7.16 -4.83 -1.59
CA PHE A 69 8.24 -5.68 -2.13
C PHE A 69 7.86 -6.39 -3.43
N ASP A 70 6.59 -6.79 -3.60
CA ASP A 70 6.13 -7.51 -4.79
C ASP A 70 5.70 -6.55 -5.92
N THR A 71 5.19 -5.36 -5.56
CA THR A 71 4.86 -4.33 -6.52
C THR A 71 6.14 -3.57 -6.86
N TRP A 72 6.52 -3.58 -8.13
CA TRP A 72 7.79 -3.11 -8.69
C TRP A 72 7.99 -1.58 -8.61
N VAL A 73 7.77 -0.97 -7.46
CA VAL A 73 7.78 0.48 -7.30
C VAL A 73 9.21 0.97 -7.04
N PHE A 74 10.04 0.85 -8.07
CA PHE A 74 11.32 1.54 -8.10
C PHE A 74 11.11 2.96 -8.68
N GLY A 75 11.11 3.96 -7.81
CA GLY A 75 11.31 5.38 -8.19
C GLY A 75 10.07 6.28 -8.25
N GLY A 76 8.87 5.77 -7.95
CA GLY A 76 7.63 6.56 -7.92
C GLY A 76 7.21 6.98 -6.51
N LYS A 77 6.42 8.07 -6.39
CA LYS A 77 5.77 8.43 -5.12
C LYS A 77 4.57 7.51 -4.86
N ILE A 78 4.51 6.88 -3.70
CA ILE A 78 3.43 5.97 -3.30
C ILE A 78 2.63 6.59 -2.17
N GLN A 79 1.31 6.57 -2.30
CA GLN A 79 0.36 6.86 -1.24
C GLN A 79 -0.28 5.55 -0.80
N VAL A 80 -0.06 5.17 0.46
CA VAL A 80 -0.66 3.97 1.04
C VAL A 80 -1.99 4.34 1.68
N VAL A 81 -3.06 3.66 1.27
CA VAL A 81 -4.41 3.81 1.81
C VAL A 81 -4.79 2.51 2.49
N SER A 82 -5.03 2.59 3.80
CA SER A 82 -5.55 1.49 4.61
C SER A 82 -6.72 2.00 5.44
N ASP A 83 -7.73 1.15 5.60
CA ASP A 83 -8.94 1.43 6.38
C ASP A 83 -8.72 1.33 7.90
N HIS A 84 -7.56 0.83 8.35
CA HIS A 84 -7.19 0.79 9.75
C HIS A 84 -6.36 2.01 10.19
N ASN A 85 -7.04 2.92 10.91
CA ASN A 85 -6.50 4.12 11.57
C ASN A 85 -5.19 3.93 12.38
N PRO A 86 -4.91 2.79 13.06
CA PRO A 86 -3.64 2.63 13.77
C PRO A 86 -2.41 2.37 12.88
N LEU A 87 -2.56 2.04 11.58
CA LEU A 87 -1.40 1.83 10.69
C LEU A 87 -0.61 3.09 10.41
N THR A 88 -1.26 4.24 10.42
CA THR A 88 -0.60 5.54 10.23
C THR A 88 0.56 5.68 11.23
N TYR A 89 0.37 5.25 12.48
CA TYR A 89 1.38 5.35 13.54
C TYR A 89 2.52 4.33 13.44
N LEU A 90 2.31 3.17 12.82
CA LEU A 90 3.34 2.11 12.68
C LEU A 90 4.13 2.24 11.38
N ILE A 91 3.49 2.75 10.33
CA ILE A 91 4.11 2.93 9.02
C ILE A 91 4.90 4.25 8.96
N LEU A 92 4.44 5.33 9.61
CA LEU A 92 5.15 6.63 9.62
C LEU A 92 6.64 6.50 10.01
N PRO A 93 7.02 5.80 11.10
CA PRO A 93 8.44 5.67 11.48
C PRO A 93 9.26 4.79 10.53
N LEU A 94 8.64 3.79 9.90
CA LEU A 94 9.30 2.85 8.97
C LEU A 94 9.44 3.44 7.56
N MET A 95 8.49 4.29 7.16
CA MET A 95 8.61 5.14 5.98
C MET A 95 9.66 6.23 6.25
N GLU A 96 9.67 6.87 7.42
CA GLU A 96 10.66 7.90 7.76
C GLU A 96 12.12 7.42 7.62
N GLN A 97 12.42 6.17 7.95
CA GLN A 97 13.78 5.62 7.75
C GLN A 97 14.12 5.32 6.28
N ASN A 98 13.11 5.09 5.42
CA ASN A 98 13.29 5.03 3.97
C ASN A 98 13.14 6.42 3.31
N TYR A 99 12.83 7.45 4.11
CA TYR A 99 12.50 8.80 3.68
C TYR A 99 13.55 9.86 4.03
N GLN A 100 14.54 9.52 4.86
CA GLN A 100 15.67 10.43 5.14
C GLN A 100 16.50 10.78 3.87
N ASP A 101 16.13 10.27 2.69
CA ASP A 101 16.63 10.71 1.39
C ASP A 101 15.71 11.70 0.61
N GLY A 102 14.57 12.19 1.13
CA GLY A 102 13.77 13.10 0.30
C GLY A 102 12.49 13.76 0.82
N HIS A 103 12.59 14.58 1.87
CA HIS A 103 11.81 15.81 2.23
C HIS A 103 10.34 16.00 1.78
N LEU A 104 9.37 15.92 2.70
CA LEU A 104 7.96 16.25 2.50
C LEU A 104 7.28 16.41 3.85
N HIS A 105 6.44 17.41 3.79
CA HIS A 105 5.61 18.05 4.77
C HIS A 105 4.29 17.26 4.89
N CYS A 106 3.97 16.82 6.10
CA CYS A 106 2.65 16.30 6.43
C CYS A 106 1.70 17.49 6.62
N SER A 107 0.66 17.59 5.79
CA SER A 107 -0.49 18.44 6.07
C SER A 107 -1.65 17.53 6.48
N ASP A 108 -2.01 17.63 7.75
CA ASP A 108 -3.22 17.09 8.36
C ASP A 108 -4.44 17.34 7.46
N ILE A 109 -5.37 16.39 7.38
CA ILE A 109 -6.81 16.69 7.37
C ILE A 109 -7.60 15.44 7.81
N THR A 110 -8.44 15.72 8.81
CA THR A 110 -9.69 15.10 9.29
C THR A 110 -10.36 14.03 8.45
#